data_AF-A0A9P0MXA3-F1
#
_entry.id   AF-A0A9P0MXA3-F1
#
_cell.length_a   1.000
_cell.length_b   1.000
_cell.length_c   1.000
_cell.angle_alpha   90.00
_cell.angle_beta   90.00
_cell.angle_gamma   90.00
#
_symmetry.space_group_name_H-M   'P 1'
#
loop_
_entity.id
_entity.type
_entity.pdbx_description
1 polymer ?
#
loop_
_entity_poly.entity_id
_entity_poly.type
_entity_poly.pdbx_seq_one_letter_code
_entity_poly.pdbx_strand_id
1 'polypeptide(L)'
;MTIKKQIILLAGKIENSDNEENDMNIEPTQTTSKTDLTLKEKLQNEIENSIKIINPEAFKETDLSKIIKQEMNLFEASSTRGHNLEKAYKNLLTISPTSIEPERAFSAASYLCNKLRSMLSDETLDALLFLRFYFRGLNK
;
A
#
# COMPACT_ATOMS: atom_id res chain seq x y z
N MET A 1 43.75 -25.99 -0.08
CA MET A 1 44.61 -25.02 0.64
C MET A 1 44.43 -23.56 0.15
N THR A 2 43.32 -23.25 -0.53
CA THR A 2 43.17 -22.03 -1.35
C THR A 2 42.36 -20.92 -0.66
N ILE A 3 41.34 -21.29 0.11
CA ILE A 3 40.43 -20.34 0.77
C ILE A 3 41.13 -19.55 1.88
N LYS A 4 41.97 -20.21 2.69
CA LYS A 4 42.78 -19.52 3.72
C LYS A 4 43.74 -18.48 3.11
N LYS A 5 44.30 -18.76 1.92
CA LYS A 5 45.16 -17.80 1.20
C LYS A 5 44.37 -16.60 0.69
N GLN A 6 43.12 -16.78 0.23
CA GLN A 6 42.27 -15.69 -0.22
C GLN A 6 41.83 -14.76 0.92
N ILE A 7 41.53 -15.31 2.09
CA ILE A 7 41.13 -14.52 3.27
C ILE A 7 42.29 -13.64 3.76
N ILE A 8 43.51 -14.18 3.81
CA ILE A 8 44.71 -13.43 4.22
C ILE A 8 45.01 -12.30 3.22
N LEU A 9 44.84 -12.55 1.91
CA LEU A 9 45.07 -11.56 0.87
C LEU A 9 44.04 -10.42 0.93
N LEU A 10 42.79 -10.74 1.28
CA LEU A 10 41.74 -9.72 1.49
C LEU A 10 42.00 -8.88 2.74
N ALA A 11 42.44 -9.50 3.84
CA ALA A 11 42.79 -8.79 5.07
C ALA A 11 43.97 -7.82 4.85
N GLY A 12 45.03 -8.26 4.17
CA GLY A 12 46.18 -7.40 3.87
C GLY A 12 45.92 -6.30 2.84
N LYS A 13 44.83 -6.39 2.06
CA LYS A 13 44.40 -5.35 1.12
C LYS A 13 43.69 -4.19 1.84
N ILE A 14 43.01 -4.47 2.95
CA ILE A 14 42.25 -3.49 3.72
C ILE A 14 43.18 -2.60 4.54
N GLU A 15 44.29 -3.13 5.07
CA GLU A 15 45.24 -2.36 5.88
C GLU A 15 46.05 -1.31 5.08
N ASN A 16 46.03 -1.34 3.75
CA ASN A 16 46.87 -0.49 2.91
C ASN A 16 46.12 0.59 2.10
N SER A 17 44.84 0.84 2.39
CA SER A 17 44.05 1.83 1.61
C SER A 17 43.74 3.15 2.33
N ASP A 18 44.14 3.32 3.58
CA ASP A 18 43.80 4.52 4.35
C ASP A 18 45.06 5.38 4.56
N ASN A 19 45.46 6.11 3.51
CA ASN A 19 46.37 7.25 3.61
C ASN A 19 46.24 8.14 2.37
N GLU A 20 45.33 9.11 2.39
CA GLU A 20 45.58 10.46 1.86
C GLU A 20 44.79 11.49 2.71
N GLU A 21 45.52 12.53 3.14
CA GLU A 21 45.14 13.58 4.09
C GLU A 21 44.14 14.58 3.49
N ASN A 22 43.32 15.22 4.33
CA ASN A 22 43.17 16.68 4.32
C ASN A 22 42.49 17.20 5.60
N ASP A 23 43.10 18.26 6.12
CA ASP A 23 42.93 18.93 7.40
C ASP A 23 41.74 19.90 7.41
N MET A 24 40.98 19.97 8.52
CA MET A 24 40.38 21.18 9.11
C MET A 24 39.68 20.85 10.45
N ASN A 25 40.47 21.02 11.52
CA ASN A 25 40.12 21.50 12.88
C ASN A 25 38.63 21.66 13.28
N ILE A 26 38.20 20.98 14.37
CA ILE A 26 37.63 21.53 15.63
C ILE A 26 37.51 20.39 16.68
N GLU A 27 38.27 20.55 17.78
CA GLU A 27 38.18 20.03 19.17
C GLU A 27 37.80 18.56 19.52
N PRO A 28 38.57 17.88 20.42
CA PRO A 28 38.41 16.45 20.73
C PRO A 28 37.69 16.12 22.06
N THR A 29 37.22 14.85 22.11
CA THR A 29 36.95 13.97 23.29
C THR A 29 35.61 14.19 24.04
N GLN A 30 34.70 13.20 24.14
CA GLN A 30 34.87 11.96 24.92
C GLN A 30 34.24 10.69 24.29
N THR A 31 35.03 9.63 24.34
CA THR A 31 34.80 8.23 24.00
C THR A 31 33.77 7.52 24.88
N THR A 32 33.01 6.55 24.35
CA THR A 32 32.78 5.26 25.05
C THR A 32 32.41 4.11 24.08
N SER A 33 33.33 3.15 24.04
CA SER A 33 33.20 1.70 23.74
C SER A 33 32.24 1.19 22.67
N LYS A 34 32.83 0.60 21.62
CA LYS A 34 32.28 -0.54 20.88
C LYS A 34 32.03 -1.68 21.87
N THR A 35 30.81 -1.77 22.43
CA THR A 35 30.34 -2.98 23.11
C THR A 35 29.68 -3.87 22.06
N ASP A 36 30.13 -5.11 21.94
CA ASP A 36 29.46 -6.11 21.12
C ASP A 36 28.10 -6.41 21.76
N LEU A 37 27.05 -5.69 21.33
CA LEU A 37 25.66 -5.91 21.75
C LEU A 37 25.30 -7.38 21.55
N THR A 38 24.62 -7.97 22.53
CA THR A 38 24.13 -9.35 22.43
C THR A 38 23.12 -9.46 21.29
N LEU A 39 23.00 -10.64 20.69
CA LEU A 39 22.12 -10.86 19.53
C LEU A 39 20.66 -10.46 19.84
N LYS A 40 20.25 -10.64 21.10
CA LYS A 40 18.95 -10.23 21.61
C LYS A 40 18.76 -8.71 21.61
N GLU A 41 19.75 -7.96 22.06
CA GLU A 41 19.68 -6.49 22.06
C GLU A 41 19.75 -5.91 20.64
N LYS A 42 20.54 -6.53 19.74
CA LYS A 42 20.53 -6.18 18.32
C LYS A 42 19.15 -6.40 17.69
N LEU A 43 18.51 -7.53 18.01
CA LEU A 43 17.16 -7.83 17.51
C LEU A 43 16.11 -6.84 18.07
N GLN A 44 16.20 -6.50 19.37
CA GLN A 44 15.29 -5.53 19.99
C GLN A 44 15.45 -4.13 19.40
N ASN A 45 16.69 -3.68 19.18
CA ASN A 45 16.96 -2.42 18.50
C ASN A 45 16.41 -2.41 17.07
N GLU A 46 16.57 -3.50 16.32
CA GLU A 46 16.06 -3.59 14.95
C GLU A 46 14.53 -3.55 14.91
N ILE A 47 13.86 -4.23 15.85
CA ILE A 47 12.40 -4.16 16.00
C ILE A 47 11.95 -2.74 16.32
N GLU A 48 12.58 -2.08 17.31
CA GLU A 48 12.23 -0.70 17.67
C GLU A 48 12.50 0.31 16.54
N ASN A 49 13.59 0.12 15.80
CA ASN A 49 13.92 0.93 14.63
C ASN A 49 12.88 0.75 13.51
N SER A 50 12.45 -0.49 13.25
CA SER A 50 11.42 -0.78 12.26
C SER A 50 10.07 -0.14 12.61
N ILE A 51 9.72 -0.04 13.89
CA ILE A 51 8.48 0.59 14.37
C ILE A 51 8.56 2.13 14.21
N LYS A 52 9.71 2.75 14.50
CA LYS A 52 9.91 4.20 14.37
C LYS A 52 9.88 4.69 12.91
N ILE A 53 10.21 3.83 11.94
CA ILE A 53 10.16 4.15 10.51
C ILE A 53 8.73 4.24 9.98
N ILE A 54 7.74 3.69 10.68
CA ILE A 54 6.32 3.75 10.31
C ILE A 54 5.74 5.10 10.76
N ASN A 55 6.26 6.20 10.20
CA ASN A 55 5.58 7.49 10.27
C ASN A 55 4.48 7.51 9.18
N PRO A 56 3.18 7.57 9.55
CA PRO A 56 2.08 7.41 8.60
C PRO A 56 1.96 8.55 7.57
N GLU A 57 2.66 9.67 7.77
CA GLU A 57 2.62 10.83 6.88
C GLU A 57 3.57 10.73 5.67
N ALA A 58 4.49 9.75 5.66
CA ALA A 58 5.46 9.56 4.58
C ALA A 58 5.03 8.53 3.52
N PHE A 59 3.80 8.02 3.59
CA PHE A 59 3.25 7.13 2.56
C PHE A 59 2.96 7.91 1.27
N LYS A 60 4.00 8.13 0.46
CA LYS A 60 3.87 8.68 -0.89
C LYS A 60 3.22 7.62 -1.76
N GLU A 61 2.37 8.00 -2.72
CA GLU A 61 1.66 7.07 -3.63
C GLU A 61 2.56 6.01 -4.31
N THR A 62 3.85 6.31 -4.43
CA THR A 62 4.89 5.38 -4.91
C THR A 62 5.06 4.14 -4.04
N ASP A 63 4.76 4.23 -2.74
CA ASP A 63 4.89 3.13 -1.79
C ASP A 63 3.67 2.21 -1.84
N LEU A 64 2.48 2.75 -2.14
CA LEU A 64 1.28 1.94 -2.32
C LEU A 64 1.43 0.96 -3.48
N SER A 65 1.98 1.41 -4.60
CA SER A 65 2.23 0.55 -5.78
C SER A 65 3.22 -0.57 -5.47
N LYS A 66 4.24 -0.30 -4.64
CA LYS A 66 5.21 -1.31 -4.20
C LYS A 66 4.56 -2.31 -3.24
N ILE A 67 3.74 -1.85 -2.31
CA ILE A 67 2.99 -2.70 -1.39
C ILE A 67 2.04 -3.62 -2.15
N ILE A 68 1.29 -3.09 -3.12
CA ILE A 68 0.36 -3.92 -3.92
C ILE A 68 1.13 -5.00 -4.69
N LYS A 69 2.30 -4.68 -5.26
CA LYS A 69 3.15 -5.67 -5.93
C LYS A 69 3.66 -6.74 -4.96
N GLN A 70 4.05 -6.35 -3.76
CA GLN A 70 4.46 -7.30 -2.71
C GLN A 70 3.30 -8.19 -2.27
N GLU A 71 2.12 -7.61 -2.02
CA GLU A 71 0.89 -8.36 -1.71
C GLU A 71 0.51 -9.32 -2.84
N MET A 72 0.70 -8.92 -4.10
CA MET A 72 0.43 -9.79 -5.26
C MET A 72 1.39 -10.98 -5.30
N ASN A 73 2.69 -10.74 -5.14
CA ASN A 73 3.68 -11.81 -5.10
C ASN A 73 3.42 -12.79 -3.93
N LEU A 74 3.02 -12.26 -2.76
CA LEU A 74 2.62 -13.08 -1.62
C LEU A 74 1.35 -13.87 -1.93
N PHE A 75 0.35 -13.26 -2.56
CA PHE A 75 -0.86 -13.95 -2.96
C PHE A 75 -0.59 -15.11 -3.92
N GLU A 76 0.31 -14.94 -4.89
CA GLU A 76 0.74 -16.03 -5.78
C GLU A 76 1.43 -17.18 -5.03
N ALA A 77 2.22 -16.86 -3.99
CA ALA A 77 2.96 -17.85 -3.22
C ALA A 77 2.12 -18.57 -2.14
N SER A 78 1.26 -17.86 -1.42
CA SER A 78 0.52 -18.39 -0.26
C SER A 78 -0.99 -18.44 -0.44
N SER A 79 -1.52 -18.00 -1.60
CA SER A 79 -2.96 -17.88 -1.88
C SER A 79 -3.76 -17.02 -0.89
N THR A 80 -3.09 -16.32 0.02
CA THR A 80 -3.71 -15.45 1.03
C THR A 80 -3.68 -14.00 0.55
N ARG A 81 -4.82 -13.31 0.60
CA ARG A 81 -4.94 -11.91 0.17
C ARG A 81 -4.55 -10.98 1.30
N GLY A 82 -3.73 -9.97 0.99
CA GLY A 82 -3.44 -8.86 1.91
C GLY A 82 -4.61 -7.89 2.05
N HIS A 83 -4.44 -6.86 2.88
CA HIS A 83 -5.50 -5.89 3.18
C HIS A 83 -5.98 -5.15 1.94
N ASN A 84 -5.05 -4.68 1.10
CA ASN A 84 -5.39 -3.89 -0.09
C ASN A 84 -6.03 -4.78 -1.15
N LEU A 85 -5.50 -5.98 -1.36
CA LEU A 85 -6.04 -6.95 -2.32
C LEU A 85 -7.42 -7.48 -1.89
N GLU A 86 -7.66 -7.69 -0.60
CA GLU A 86 -8.98 -8.07 -0.08
C GLU A 86 -10.00 -6.94 -0.26
N LYS A 87 -9.61 -5.69 -0.01
CA LYS A 87 -10.47 -4.52 -0.25
C LYS A 87 -10.84 -4.39 -1.72
N ALA A 88 -9.87 -4.56 -2.62
CA ALA A 88 -10.12 -4.57 -4.06
C ALA A 88 -11.06 -5.72 -4.47
N TYR A 89 -10.85 -6.91 -3.93
CA TYR A 89 -11.72 -8.06 -4.18
C TYR A 89 -13.17 -7.81 -3.72
N LYS A 90 -13.37 -7.28 -2.51
CA LYS A 90 -14.70 -6.91 -2.00
C LYS A 90 -15.39 -5.88 -2.91
N ASN A 91 -14.65 -4.88 -3.38
CA ASN A 91 -15.18 -3.88 -4.30
C ASN A 91 -15.52 -4.48 -5.67
N LEU A 92 -14.73 -5.43 -6.18
CA LEU A 92 -15.07 -6.13 -7.42
C LEU A 92 -16.34 -6.96 -7.28
N LEU A 93 -16.57 -7.55 -6.11
CA LEU A 93 -17.79 -8.32 -5.82
C LEU A 93 -19.06 -7.45 -5.75
N THR A 94 -18.97 -6.14 -5.51
CA THR A 94 -20.16 -5.26 -5.52
C THR A 94 -20.64 -4.94 -6.92
N ILE A 95 -19.80 -5.14 -7.94
CA ILE A 95 -20.16 -4.93 -9.34
C ILE A 95 -21.08 -6.08 -9.77
N SER A 96 -22.34 -5.75 -10.03
CA SER A 96 -23.28 -6.73 -10.55
C SER A 96 -22.84 -7.20 -11.94
N PRO A 97 -22.86 -8.51 -12.24
CA PRO A 97 -22.41 -9.03 -13.53
C PRO A 97 -23.34 -8.63 -14.70
N THR A 98 -24.53 -8.09 -14.41
CA THR A 98 -25.56 -7.75 -15.40
C THR A 98 -26.23 -6.42 -15.10
N SER A 99 -26.59 -5.68 -16.15
CA SER A 99 -27.35 -4.42 -16.12
C SER A 99 -28.88 -4.59 -16.01
N ILE A 100 -29.37 -5.79 -15.70
CA ILE A 100 -30.82 -6.10 -15.72
C ILE A 100 -31.61 -5.20 -14.78
N GLU A 101 -31.11 -4.97 -13.57
CA GLU A 101 -31.86 -4.23 -12.56
C GLU A 101 -32.01 -2.72 -12.86
N PRO A 102 -30.95 -1.99 -13.29
CA PRO A 102 -31.13 -0.63 -13.79
C PRO A 102 -31.99 -0.59 -15.06
N GLU A 103 -31.85 -1.54 -15.99
CA GLU A 103 -32.71 -1.59 -17.19
C GLU A 103 -34.20 -1.72 -16.84
N ARG A 104 -34.56 -2.59 -15.89
CA ARG A 104 -35.93 -2.70 -15.38
C ARG A 104 -36.41 -1.41 -14.73
N ALA A 105 -35.53 -0.71 -14.01
CA ALA A 105 -35.87 0.57 -13.40
C ALA A 105 -36.17 1.64 -14.46
N PHE A 106 -35.37 1.73 -15.53
CA PHE A 106 -35.57 2.64 -16.67
C PHE A 106 -36.80 2.28 -17.51
N SER A 107 -37.03 0.98 -17.75
CA SER A 107 -38.25 0.53 -18.43
C SER A 107 -39.51 0.95 -17.65
N ALA A 108 -39.50 0.83 -16.33
CA ALA A 108 -40.59 1.33 -15.50
C ALA A 108 -40.65 2.88 -15.46
N ALA A 109 -39.52 3.57 -15.55
CA ALA A 109 -39.49 5.03 -15.64
C ALA A 109 -40.17 5.52 -16.92
N SER A 110 -40.14 4.78 -18.02
CA SER A 110 -40.80 5.16 -19.28
C SER A 110 -42.31 5.48 -19.14
N TYR A 111 -43.00 4.90 -18.15
CA TYR A 111 -44.39 5.24 -17.83
C TYR A 111 -44.55 6.68 -17.34
N LEU A 112 -43.55 7.19 -16.62
CA LEU A 112 -43.49 8.56 -16.13
C LEU A 112 -42.93 9.52 -17.20
N CYS A 113 -42.09 9.02 -18.12
CA CYS A 113 -41.26 9.84 -19.01
C CYS A 113 -41.74 9.81 -20.46
N ASN A 114 -43.06 9.74 -20.69
CA ASN A 114 -43.60 9.63 -22.03
C ASN A 114 -44.01 11.02 -22.58
N LYS A 115 -43.71 11.26 -23.86
CA LYS A 115 -43.90 12.55 -24.58
C LYS A 115 -45.33 13.08 -24.54
N LEU A 116 -46.30 12.21 -24.29
CA LEU A 116 -47.72 12.55 -24.20
C LEU A 116 -48.21 12.93 -22.79
N ARG A 117 -47.46 12.61 -21.72
CA ARG A 117 -47.99 12.65 -20.34
C ARG A 117 -47.17 13.46 -19.35
N SER A 118 -45.89 13.72 -19.61
CA SER A 118 -45.04 14.46 -18.66
C SER A 118 -44.14 15.47 -19.35
N MET A 119 -44.18 16.72 -18.85
CA MET A 119 -43.23 17.79 -19.15
C MET A 119 -42.23 17.99 -17.99
N LEU A 120 -41.88 16.91 -17.29
CA LEU A 120 -40.87 17.01 -16.24
C LEU A 120 -39.52 17.36 -16.87
N SER A 121 -38.75 18.22 -16.20
CA SER A 121 -37.35 18.42 -16.55
C SER A 121 -36.53 17.16 -16.27
N ASP A 122 -35.47 16.96 -17.05
CA ASP A 122 -34.58 15.80 -16.91
C ASP A 122 -33.99 15.70 -15.50
N GLU A 123 -33.63 16.84 -14.88
CA GLU A 123 -33.14 16.89 -13.50
C GLU A 123 -34.15 16.35 -12.48
N THR A 124 -35.43 16.68 -12.65
CA THR A 124 -36.50 16.22 -11.74
C THR A 124 -36.73 14.71 -11.90
N LEU A 125 -36.59 14.22 -13.14
CA LEU A 125 -36.72 12.81 -13.49
C LEU A 125 -35.59 12.00 -12.85
N ASP A 126 -34.35 12.46 -12.95
CA ASP A 126 -33.19 11.84 -12.32
C ASP A 126 -33.33 11.79 -10.79
N ALA A 127 -33.78 12.89 -10.17
CA ALA A 127 -34.04 12.94 -8.74
C ALA A 127 -35.11 11.93 -8.31
N LEU A 128 -36.18 11.76 -9.09
CA LEU A 128 -37.24 10.78 -8.83
C LEU A 128 -36.75 9.34 -8.99
N LEU A 129 -35.92 9.05 -9.99
CA LEU A 129 -35.32 7.71 -10.15
C LEU A 129 -34.39 7.39 -8.99
N PHE A 130 -33.56 8.34 -8.55
CA PHE A 130 -32.69 8.18 -7.39
C PHE A 130 -33.49 7.94 -6.11
N LEU A 131 -34.53 8.73 -5.88
CA LEU A 131 -35.40 8.61 -4.70
C LEU A 131 -36.12 7.26 -4.67
N ARG A 132 -36.63 6.81 -5.82
CA ARG A 132 -37.25 5.48 -5.97
C ARG A 132 -36.25 4.37 -5.66
N PHE A 133 -35.02 4.49 -6.14
CA PHE A 133 -33.97 3.50 -5.87
C PHE A 133 -33.66 3.43 -4.36
N TYR A 134 -33.52 4.59 -3.70
CA TYR A 134 -33.27 4.69 -2.26
C TYR A 134 -34.36 4.01 -1.43
N PHE A 135 -35.63 4.38 -1.62
CA PHE A 135 -36.74 3.77 -0.86
C PHE A 135 -36.92 2.28 -1.14
N ARG A 136 -36.57 1.81 -2.34
CA ARG A 136 -36.59 0.38 -2.66
C ARG A 136 -35.49 -0.40 -1.95
N GLY A 137 -34.34 0.22 -1.68
CA GLY A 137 -33.27 -0.38 -0.87
C GLY A 137 -33.59 -0.41 0.62
N LEU A 138 -34.36 0.58 1.10
CA LEU A 138 -34.69 0.75 2.52
C LEU A 138 -35.87 -0.10 2.98
N ASN A 139 -36.83 -0.40 2.09
CA ASN A 139 -38.02 -1.23 2.37
C ASN A 139 -37.81 -2.73 2.05
N LYS A 140 -36.57 -3.19 2.01
CA LYS A 140 -36.21 -4.62 1.91
C LYS A 140 -35.85 -5.14 3.29
#